data_AF-A0A6S7HUE8-F1
#
_entry.id   AF-A0A6S7HUE8-F1
#
_cell.length_a   1.000
_cell.length_b   1.000
_cell.length_c   1.000
_cell.angle_alpha   90.00
_cell.angle_beta   90.00
_cell.angle_gamma   90.00
#
_symmetry.space_group_name_H-M   'P 1'
#
loop_
_entity.id
_entity.type
_entity.pdbx_description
1 polymer ?
#
loop_
_entity_poly.entity_id
_entity_poly.type
_entity_poly.pdbx_seq_one_letter_code
_entity_poly.pdbx_strand_id
1 'polypeptide(L)'
;MDLKCPVLEKRKFAWDLYYFDTLLRGRGCITLEEKEAVNAVETSFKKFVKPRFDVLPKQCIHGDINDANILVHTNPGTNELEVTGLIDFGDVNYTCRVFDIAIAAAYMMTVAEDNGIKAAANTVAGFHDKCPLTQDESDVIFCCIKARLCQSGCFGAHSSKVYPDNAKYLSYSATKALKIVATLEDITNEDFDKSWRDLCKN
;
A
#
# COMPACT_ATOMS: atom_id res chain seq x y z
N MET A 1 -0.07 -23.23 10.53
CA MET A 1 -1.03 -24.00 9.71
C MET A 1 -0.97 -23.41 8.32
N ASP A 2 -0.33 -24.10 7.37
CA ASP A 2 -0.22 -23.60 5.99
C ASP A 2 -1.56 -23.80 5.28
N LEU A 3 -2.33 -22.72 5.20
CA LEU A 3 -3.63 -22.71 4.56
C LEU A 3 -3.43 -22.76 3.03
N LYS A 4 -3.30 -23.97 2.47
CA LYS A 4 -3.23 -24.19 1.02
C LYS A 4 -4.63 -24.07 0.43
N CYS A 5 -4.99 -22.87 -0.01
CA CYS A 5 -6.23 -22.61 -0.75
C CYS A 5 -5.90 -22.41 -2.24
N PRO A 6 -6.20 -23.40 -3.12
CA PRO A 6 -5.87 -23.31 -4.54
C PRO A 6 -6.51 -22.11 -5.27
N VAL A 7 -7.62 -21.59 -4.74
CA VAL A 7 -8.28 -20.38 -5.25
C VAL A 7 -7.42 -19.14 -5.00
N LEU A 8 -6.83 -19.03 -3.81
CA LEU A 8 -5.99 -17.88 -3.44
C LEU A 8 -4.64 -17.91 -4.16
N GLU A 9 -4.08 -19.11 -4.38
CA GLU A 9 -2.79 -19.29 -5.07
C GLU A 9 -2.87 -18.99 -6.58
N LYS A 10 -4.05 -19.12 -7.20
CA LYS A 10 -4.25 -18.94 -8.65
C LYS A 10 -4.94 -17.63 -9.01
N ARG A 11 -5.29 -16.80 -8.02
CA ARG A 11 -6.03 -15.57 -8.24
C ARG A 11 -5.15 -14.54 -8.95
N LYS A 12 -5.58 -14.10 -10.13
CA LYS A 12 -4.93 -13.02 -10.89
C LYS A 12 -5.90 -11.87 -11.07
N PHE A 13 -5.59 -10.71 -10.48
CA PHE A 13 -6.44 -9.53 -10.54
C PHE A 13 -5.61 -8.26 -10.43
N ALA A 14 -6.14 -7.15 -10.93
CA ALA A 14 -5.38 -5.92 -11.14
C ALA A 14 -4.98 -5.22 -9.82
N TRP A 15 -5.70 -5.49 -8.72
CA TRP A 15 -5.44 -4.91 -7.40
C TRP A 15 -4.32 -5.63 -6.62
N ASP A 16 -3.93 -6.84 -7.02
CA ASP A 16 -2.75 -7.49 -6.45
C ASP A 16 -1.48 -6.76 -6.90
N LEU A 17 -0.72 -6.25 -5.92
CA LEU A 17 0.50 -5.49 -6.13
C LEU A 17 1.57 -6.29 -6.88
N TYR A 18 1.50 -7.63 -6.84
CA TYR A 18 2.33 -8.51 -7.67
C TYR A 18 2.27 -8.15 -9.16
N TYR A 19 1.08 -7.70 -9.63
CA TYR A 19 0.84 -7.34 -11.02
C TYR A 19 0.90 -5.84 -11.29
N PHE A 20 1.44 -5.03 -10.37
CA PHE A 20 1.54 -3.58 -10.52
C PHE A 20 2.12 -3.16 -11.87
N ASP A 21 3.15 -3.85 -12.36
CA ASP A 21 3.83 -3.47 -13.59
C ASP A 21 3.21 -4.05 -14.87
N THR A 22 2.23 -4.96 -14.74
CA THR A 22 1.63 -5.67 -15.89
C THR A 22 0.14 -5.42 -16.06
N LEU A 23 -0.57 -5.07 -14.99
CA LEU A 23 -2.03 -4.87 -14.98
C LEU A 23 -2.45 -3.45 -14.55
N LEU A 24 -1.55 -2.47 -14.55
CA LEU A 24 -1.87 -1.08 -14.22
C LEU A 24 -2.71 -0.40 -15.30
N ARG A 25 -4.02 -0.43 -15.11
CA ARG A 25 -5.04 0.36 -15.83
C ARG A 25 -5.03 1.83 -15.40
N GLY A 26 -5.64 2.69 -16.21
CA GLY A 26 -5.89 4.09 -15.82
C GLY A 26 -4.79 5.10 -16.11
N ARG A 27 -3.63 4.66 -16.64
CA ARG A 27 -2.57 5.58 -17.10
C ARG A 27 -3.09 6.61 -18.11
N GLY A 28 -4.02 6.24 -18.98
CA GLY A 28 -4.64 7.17 -19.92
C GLY A 28 -5.58 8.21 -19.29
N CYS A 29 -5.81 8.15 -17.97
CA CYS A 29 -6.74 9.01 -17.24
C CYS A 29 -6.03 9.99 -16.29
N ILE A 30 -4.69 9.96 -16.22
CA ILE A 30 -3.87 10.83 -15.37
C ILE A 30 -3.05 11.83 -16.22
N THR A 31 -2.56 12.89 -15.58
CA THR A 31 -1.75 13.96 -16.19
C THR A 31 -0.37 13.45 -16.66
N LEU A 32 0.38 14.29 -17.39
CA LEU A 32 1.72 13.93 -17.86
C LEU A 32 2.72 13.77 -16.71
N GLU A 33 2.72 14.72 -15.77
CA GLU A 33 3.56 14.70 -14.56
C GLU A 33 3.28 13.45 -13.71
N GLU A 34 2.01 13.12 -13.48
CA GLU A 34 1.64 11.89 -12.75
C GLU A 34 2.10 10.63 -13.49
N LYS A 35 2.10 10.61 -14.83
CA LYS A 35 2.62 9.47 -15.61
C LYS A 35 4.12 9.31 -15.43
N GLU A 36 4.88 10.39 -15.40
CA GLU A 36 6.33 10.35 -15.19
C GLU A 36 6.66 9.75 -13.82
N ALA A 37 5.98 10.22 -12.76
CA ALA A 37 6.10 9.67 -11.43
C ALA A 37 5.72 8.18 -11.37
N VAL A 38 4.59 7.78 -11.96
CA VAL A 38 4.16 6.37 -12.05
C VAL A 38 5.20 5.52 -12.79
N ASN A 39 5.78 6.00 -13.88
CA ASN A 39 6.78 5.28 -14.66
C ASN A 39 8.11 5.13 -13.88
N ALA A 40 8.51 6.13 -13.10
CA ALA A 40 9.68 6.06 -12.22
C ALA A 40 9.49 4.99 -11.12
N VAL A 41 8.30 4.96 -10.51
CA VAL A 41 7.94 3.94 -9.51
C VAL A 41 7.86 2.54 -10.13
N GLU A 42 7.26 2.39 -11.31
CA GLU A 42 7.23 1.12 -12.04
C GLU A 42 8.63 0.62 -12.38
N THR A 43 9.51 1.52 -12.84
CA THR A 43 10.91 1.19 -13.15
C THR A 43 11.64 0.69 -11.89
N SER A 44 11.44 1.38 -10.77
CA SER A 44 11.98 0.96 -9.47
C SER A 44 11.40 -0.39 -9.01
N PHE A 45 10.10 -0.60 -9.20
CA PHE A 45 9.44 -1.85 -8.82
C PHE A 45 9.98 -3.05 -9.62
N LYS A 46 10.13 -2.90 -10.94
CA LYS A 46 10.73 -3.92 -11.82
C LYS A 46 12.19 -4.21 -11.45
N LYS A 47 12.94 -3.19 -11.06
CA LYS A 47 14.37 -3.31 -10.73
C LYS A 47 14.62 -3.90 -9.34
N PHE A 48 13.82 -3.51 -8.35
CA PHE A 48 14.12 -3.82 -6.95
C PHE A 48 13.15 -4.81 -6.30
N VAL A 49 11.87 -4.81 -6.68
CA VAL A 49 10.88 -5.67 -6.01
C VAL A 49 10.71 -7.00 -6.74
N LYS A 50 10.48 -6.96 -8.06
CA LYS A 50 10.23 -8.18 -8.86
C LYS A 50 11.29 -9.28 -8.72
N PRO A 51 12.61 -8.96 -8.75
CA PRO A 51 13.64 -10.00 -8.62
C PRO A 51 13.64 -10.72 -7.27
N ARG A 52 12.96 -10.15 -6.25
CA ARG A 52 12.92 -10.69 -4.89
C ARG A 52 11.66 -11.52 -4.60
N PHE A 53 10.72 -11.66 -5.56
CA PHE A 53 9.47 -12.39 -5.34
C PHE A 53 9.63 -13.84 -4.87
N ASP A 54 10.76 -14.49 -5.15
CA ASP A 54 11.01 -15.86 -4.72
C ASP A 54 11.61 -15.97 -3.31
N VAL A 55 12.23 -14.89 -2.81
CA VAL A 55 12.83 -14.85 -1.45
C VAL A 55 11.96 -14.13 -0.44
N LEU A 56 11.04 -13.26 -0.90
CA LEU A 56 10.10 -12.57 -0.03
C LEU A 56 9.15 -13.59 0.63
N PRO A 57 8.95 -13.51 1.96
CA PRO A 57 7.96 -14.33 2.65
C PRO A 57 6.57 -14.19 2.01
N LYS A 58 5.89 -15.31 1.79
CA LYS A 58 4.53 -15.35 1.23
C LYS A 58 3.54 -15.81 2.28
N GLN A 59 2.36 -15.21 2.28
CA GLN A 59 1.24 -15.63 3.12
C GLN A 59 -0.10 -15.25 2.48
N CYS A 60 -1.18 -15.69 3.10
CA CYS A 60 -2.49 -15.11 2.85
C CYS A 60 -2.50 -13.67 3.38
N ILE A 61 -2.74 -12.69 2.51
CA ILE A 61 -2.86 -11.28 2.88
C ILE A 61 -4.30 -10.79 2.71
N HIS A 62 -4.67 -9.72 3.40
CA HIS A 62 -5.97 -9.08 3.20
C HIS A 62 -6.06 -8.40 1.83
N GLY A 63 -4.99 -7.71 1.42
CA GLY A 63 -4.87 -7.13 0.07
C GLY A 63 -5.60 -5.80 -0.15
N ASP A 64 -6.32 -5.31 0.86
CA ASP A 64 -7.04 -4.03 0.80
C ASP A 64 -7.30 -3.42 2.19
N ILE A 65 -6.27 -3.40 3.05
CA ILE A 65 -6.34 -2.72 4.35
C ILE A 65 -6.30 -1.20 4.13
N ASN A 66 -7.44 -0.62 3.78
CA ASN A 66 -7.64 0.83 3.69
C ASN A 66 -8.41 1.36 4.90
N ASP A 67 -8.55 2.68 4.99
CA ASP A 67 -9.17 3.38 6.13
C ASP A 67 -10.66 3.03 6.33
N ALA A 68 -11.38 2.65 5.27
CA ALA A 68 -12.76 2.21 5.38
C ALA A 68 -12.90 0.75 5.88
N ASN A 69 -11.82 -0.03 5.81
CA ASN A 69 -11.80 -1.46 6.14
C ASN A 69 -11.24 -1.75 7.54
N ILE A 70 -10.92 -0.70 8.33
CA ILE A 70 -10.44 -0.82 9.71
C ILE A 70 -11.53 -0.36 10.68
N LEU A 71 -11.96 -1.24 11.57
CA LEU A 71 -12.90 -0.91 12.64
C LEU A 71 -12.14 -0.41 13.86
N VAL A 72 -12.50 0.79 14.33
CA VAL A 72 -11.86 1.43 15.49
C VAL A 72 -12.90 1.68 16.57
N HIS A 73 -12.55 1.37 17.82
CA HIS A 73 -13.33 1.68 19.00
C HIS A 73 -12.57 2.69 19.87
N THR A 74 -13.26 3.72 20.35
CA THR A 74 -12.70 4.62 21.36
C THR A 74 -12.99 4.05 22.73
N ASN A 75 -11.95 3.68 23.46
CA ASN A 75 -12.07 3.19 24.83
C ASN A 75 -12.66 4.29 25.72
N PRO A 76 -13.84 4.11 26.33
CA PRO A 76 -14.50 5.16 27.11
C PRO A 76 -13.72 5.57 28.37
N GLY A 77 -12.81 4.73 28.87
CA GLY A 77 -12.03 4.97 30.08
C GLY A 77 -10.71 5.71 29.82
N THR A 78 -10.04 5.43 28.70
CA THR A 78 -8.73 6.00 28.36
C THR A 78 -8.77 7.03 27.23
N ASN A 79 -9.88 7.11 26.49
CA ASN A 79 -10.00 7.80 25.19
C ASN A 79 -9.00 7.31 24.13
N GLU A 80 -8.38 6.15 24.34
CA GLU A 80 -7.48 5.54 23.36
C GLU A 80 -8.28 4.91 22.23
N LEU A 81 -7.71 4.95 21.03
CA LEU A 81 -8.28 4.30 19.86
C LEU A 81 -7.74 2.88 19.76
N GLU A 82 -8.64 1.91 19.70
CA GLU A 82 -8.32 0.49 19.59
C GLU A 82 -8.85 -0.05 18.26
N VAL A 83 -7.98 -0.74 17.50
CA VAL A 83 -8.43 -1.48 16.32
C VAL A 83 -9.14 -2.74 16.80
N THR A 84 -10.42 -2.88 16.43
CA THR A 84 -11.30 -3.99 16.88
C THR A 84 -11.57 -5.01 15.80
N GLY A 85 -11.27 -4.71 14.54
CA GLY A 85 -11.44 -5.66 13.45
C GLY A 85 -11.04 -5.12 12.09
N LEU A 86 -10.93 -6.04 11.15
CA LEU A 86 -10.80 -5.79 9.72
C LEU A 86 -12.01 -6.38 9.00
N ILE A 87 -12.46 -5.72 7.94
CA ILE A 87 -13.59 -6.14 7.11
C ILE A 87 -13.23 -6.08 5.63
N ASP A 88 -14.11 -6.61 4.79
CA ASP A 88 -13.95 -6.65 3.32
C ASP A 88 -12.76 -7.49 2.83
N PHE A 89 -12.84 -8.79 3.09
CA PHE A 89 -11.90 -9.81 2.62
C PHE A 89 -12.05 -10.15 1.12
N GLY A 90 -12.69 -9.27 0.34
CA GLY A 90 -12.94 -9.47 -1.09
C GLY A 90 -11.66 -9.63 -1.90
N ASP A 91 -10.56 -8.99 -1.49
CA ASP A 91 -9.27 -8.97 -2.17
C ASP A 91 -8.20 -9.91 -1.59
N VAL A 92 -8.60 -10.79 -0.68
CA VAL A 92 -7.72 -11.81 -0.12
C VAL A 92 -7.09 -12.64 -1.23
N ASN A 93 -5.77 -12.81 -1.14
CA ASN A 93 -4.94 -13.63 -2.01
C ASN A 93 -3.70 -14.17 -1.27
N TYR A 94 -2.98 -15.08 -1.91
CA TYR A 94 -1.72 -15.61 -1.40
C TYR A 94 -0.55 -15.01 -2.18
N THR A 95 0.19 -14.08 -1.58
CA THR A 95 1.29 -13.34 -2.23
C THR A 95 2.32 -12.87 -1.19
N CYS A 96 3.23 -11.96 -1.58
CA CYS A 96 4.26 -11.43 -0.69
C CYS A 96 3.62 -10.75 0.53
N ARG A 97 3.99 -11.20 1.73
CA ARG A 97 3.50 -10.68 3.01
C ARG A 97 3.63 -9.17 3.13
N VAL A 98 4.78 -8.64 2.74
CA VAL A 98 5.09 -7.21 2.79
C VAL A 98 4.09 -6.33 2.01
N PHE A 99 3.35 -6.89 1.06
CA PHE A 99 2.34 -6.13 0.32
C PHE A 99 1.19 -5.68 1.20
N ASP A 100 0.76 -6.49 2.18
CA ASP A 100 -0.36 -6.11 3.05
C ASP A 100 -0.04 -4.86 3.86
N ILE A 101 1.16 -4.82 4.45
CA ILE A 101 1.62 -3.67 5.22
C ILE A 101 1.94 -2.46 4.35
N ALA A 102 2.48 -2.67 3.14
CA ALA A 102 2.68 -1.59 2.18
C ALA A 102 1.36 -0.95 1.75
N ILE A 103 0.30 -1.76 1.60
CA ILE A 103 -1.04 -1.30 1.27
C ILE A 103 -1.61 -0.46 2.42
N ALA A 104 -1.58 -0.98 3.65
CA ALA A 104 -2.02 -0.25 4.83
C ALA A 104 -1.29 1.09 4.99
N ALA A 105 0.04 1.08 4.89
CA ALA A 105 0.85 2.29 5.00
C ALA A 105 0.48 3.32 3.92
N ALA A 106 0.29 2.90 2.66
CA ALA A 106 -0.13 3.81 1.58
C ALA A 106 -1.46 4.51 1.89
N TYR A 107 -2.46 3.80 2.40
CA TYR A 107 -3.74 4.43 2.76
C TYR A 107 -3.62 5.32 3.99
N MET A 108 -2.83 4.95 5.00
CA MET A 108 -2.55 5.82 6.14
C MET A 108 -1.91 7.15 5.70
N MET A 109 -1.06 7.14 4.66
CA MET A 109 -0.56 8.39 4.06
C MET A 109 -1.67 9.25 3.48
N THR A 110 -2.70 8.66 2.85
CA THR A 110 -3.81 9.42 2.26
C THR A 110 -4.76 10.03 3.31
N VAL A 111 -4.80 9.46 4.51
CA VAL A 111 -5.59 9.97 5.63
C VAL A 111 -4.81 11.02 6.43
N ALA A 112 -3.51 10.83 6.62
CA ALA A 112 -2.66 11.65 7.49
C ALA A 112 -2.18 12.96 6.85
N GLU A 113 -3.10 13.72 6.24
CA GLU A 113 -2.91 14.96 5.45
C GLU A 113 -1.50 15.59 5.47
N ASP A 114 -1.04 16.09 6.62
CA ASP A 114 0.21 16.85 6.75
C ASP A 114 1.48 16.03 7.04
N ASN A 115 1.38 14.71 7.28
CA ASN A 115 2.54 13.90 7.64
C ASN A 115 2.43 12.42 7.21
N GLY A 116 2.25 12.20 5.89
CA GLY A 116 2.12 10.87 5.31
C GLY A 116 3.31 9.95 5.64
N ILE A 117 4.55 10.43 5.55
CA ILE A 117 5.73 9.62 5.88
C ILE A 117 5.71 9.12 7.31
N LYS A 118 5.38 9.98 8.28
CA LYS A 118 5.26 9.55 9.68
C LYS A 118 4.15 8.53 9.85
N ALA A 119 3.01 8.69 9.18
CA ALA A 119 1.92 7.73 9.25
C ALA A 119 2.31 6.36 8.68
N ALA A 120 2.96 6.34 7.52
CA ALA A 120 3.53 5.11 6.95
C ALA A 120 4.57 4.48 7.88
N ALA A 121 5.49 5.28 8.45
CA ALA A 121 6.53 4.81 9.35
C ALA A 121 5.95 4.18 10.64
N ASN A 122 4.94 4.81 11.25
CA ASN A 122 4.25 4.24 12.43
C ASN A 122 3.54 2.94 12.08
N THR A 123 2.89 2.88 10.91
CA THR A 123 2.22 1.67 10.43
C THR A 123 3.21 0.52 10.28
N VAL A 124 4.35 0.77 9.62
CA VAL A 124 5.42 -0.21 9.43
C VAL A 124 6.06 -0.62 10.75
N ALA A 125 6.35 0.33 11.65
CA ALA A 125 6.95 0.05 12.96
C ALA A 125 6.02 -0.81 13.83
N GLY A 126 4.72 -0.51 13.87
CA GLY A 126 3.74 -1.30 14.60
C GLY A 126 3.60 -2.72 14.07
N PHE A 127 3.66 -2.90 12.74
CA PHE A 127 3.71 -4.23 12.14
C PHE A 127 5.01 -4.96 12.51
N HIS A 128 6.16 -4.29 12.39
CA HIS A 128 7.48 -4.87 12.68
C HIS A 128 7.60 -5.36 14.13
N ASP A 129 7.02 -4.63 15.10
CA ASP A 129 7.01 -5.04 16.51
C ASP A 129 6.32 -6.40 16.74
N LYS A 130 5.22 -6.67 16.02
CA LYS A 130 4.46 -7.93 16.14
C LYS A 130 4.90 -9.01 15.17
N CYS A 131 5.36 -8.62 13.99
CA CYS A 131 5.79 -9.48 12.90
C CYS A 131 7.04 -8.87 12.25
N PRO A 132 8.24 -9.19 12.78
CA PRO A 132 9.48 -8.60 12.30
C PRO A 132 9.67 -8.80 10.79
N LEU A 133 9.91 -7.69 10.11
CA LEU A 133 10.26 -7.69 8.69
C LEU A 133 11.65 -8.28 8.52
N THR A 134 11.81 -9.11 7.48
CA THR A 134 13.14 -9.53 7.03
C THR A 134 13.87 -8.37 6.37
N GLN A 135 15.18 -8.50 6.19
CA GLN A 135 15.95 -7.50 5.45
C GLN A 135 15.42 -7.33 4.02
N ASP A 136 15.09 -8.41 3.32
CA ASP A 136 14.50 -8.35 1.97
C ASP A 136 13.15 -7.62 1.93
N GLU A 137 12.33 -7.76 2.99
CA GLU A 137 11.06 -7.02 3.08
C GLU A 137 11.30 -5.53 3.36
N SER A 138 12.23 -5.19 4.27
CA SER A 138 12.62 -3.79 4.53
C SER A 138 13.18 -3.11 3.27
N ASP A 139 14.02 -3.81 2.50
CA ASP A 139 14.63 -3.28 1.27
C ASP A 139 13.60 -2.86 0.20
N VAL A 140 12.40 -3.46 0.22
CA VAL A 140 11.37 -3.25 -0.80
C VAL A 140 10.15 -2.48 -0.33
N ILE A 141 9.88 -2.39 0.98
CA ILE A 141 8.60 -1.92 1.52
C ILE A 141 8.26 -0.51 1.04
N PHE A 142 9.23 0.40 0.98
CA PHE A 142 8.98 1.77 0.53
C PHE A 142 8.63 1.85 -0.97
N CYS A 143 9.27 1.02 -1.80
CA CYS A 143 8.91 0.90 -3.22
C CYS A 143 7.50 0.30 -3.38
N CYS A 144 7.11 -0.65 -2.53
CA CYS A 144 5.77 -1.23 -2.52
C CYS A 144 4.69 -0.22 -2.09
N ILE A 145 4.99 0.64 -1.11
CA ILE A 145 4.09 1.73 -0.69
C ILE A 145 3.84 2.68 -1.87
N LYS A 146 4.92 3.15 -2.52
CA LYS A 146 4.83 3.99 -3.72
C LYS A 146 4.03 3.31 -4.83
N ALA A 147 4.27 2.02 -5.07
CA ALA A 147 3.53 1.25 -6.07
C ALA A 147 2.02 1.17 -5.76
N ARG A 148 1.63 0.99 -4.49
CA ARG A 148 0.20 0.98 -4.12
C ARG A 148 -0.44 2.37 -4.29
N LEU A 149 0.26 3.45 -3.94
CA LEU A 149 -0.23 4.81 -4.19
C LEU A 149 -0.48 5.05 -5.69
N CYS A 150 0.47 4.67 -6.55
CA CYS A 150 0.31 4.73 -8.01
C CYS A 150 -0.88 3.88 -8.50
N GLN A 151 -1.01 2.65 -7.99
CA GLN A 151 -2.11 1.74 -8.34
C GLN A 151 -3.47 2.33 -7.97
N SER A 152 -3.63 2.78 -6.73
CA SER A 152 -4.86 3.42 -6.22
C SER A 152 -5.20 4.69 -7.02
N GLY A 153 -4.19 5.54 -7.26
CA GLY A 153 -4.32 6.75 -8.07
C GLY A 153 -4.81 6.48 -9.49
N CYS A 154 -4.14 5.56 -10.21
CA CYS A 154 -4.50 5.23 -11.58
C CYS A 154 -5.88 4.57 -11.68
N PHE A 155 -6.21 3.66 -10.75
CA PHE A 155 -7.49 2.95 -10.76
C PHE A 155 -8.65 3.86 -10.38
N GLY A 156 -8.46 4.77 -9.42
CA GLY A 156 -9.47 5.76 -9.09
C GLY A 156 -9.69 6.75 -10.24
N ALA A 157 -8.62 7.25 -10.87
CA ALA A 157 -8.75 8.11 -12.05
C ALA A 157 -9.50 7.43 -13.21
N HIS A 158 -9.24 6.14 -13.44
CA HIS A 158 -10.00 5.35 -14.40
C HIS A 158 -11.47 5.19 -14.00
N SER A 159 -11.72 4.76 -12.75
CA SER A 159 -13.06 4.49 -12.24
C SER A 159 -13.93 5.75 -12.23
N SER A 160 -13.39 6.90 -11.85
CA SER A 160 -14.09 8.19 -11.90
C SER A 160 -14.48 8.60 -13.33
N LYS A 161 -13.68 8.21 -14.34
CA LYS A 161 -14.03 8.45 -15.75
C LYS A 161 -15.12 7.49 -16.24
N VAL A 162 -15.12 6.24 -15.78
CA VAL A 162 -16.12 5.23 -16.15
C VAL A 162 -17.46 5.47 -15.44
N TYR A 163 -17.43 5.92 -14.19
CA TYR A 163 -18.59 6.16 -13.35
C TYR A 163 -18.64 7.62 -12.87
N PRO A 164 -18.97 8.57 -13.77
CA PRO A 164 -18.92 10.00 -13.47
C PRO A 164 -19.81 10.41 -12.30
N ASP A 165 -20.97 9.75 -12.13
CA ASP A 165 -21.90 10.02 -11.03
C ASP A 165 -21.29 9.70 -9.65
N ASN A 166 -20.33 8.78 -9.60
CA ASN A 166 -19.61 8.39 -8.38
C ASN A 166 -18.20 9.00 -8.32
N ALA A 167 -17.85 9.91 -9.23
CA ALA A 167 -16.48 10.37 -9.41
C ALA A 167 -15.89 10.98 -8.15
N LYS A 168 -16.68 11.74 -7.36
CA LYS A 168 -16.22 12.35 -6.10
C LYS A 168 -15.77 11.31 -5.08
N TYR A 169 -16.53 10.22 -4.95
CA TYR A 169 -16.19 9.11 -4.06
C TYR A 169 -14.96 8.35 -4.58
N LEU A 170 -14.98 7.98 -5.87
CA LEU A 170 -13.93 7.17 -6.50
C LEU A 170 -12.58 7.89 -6.65
N SER A 171 -12.58 9.23 -6.68
CA SER A 171 -11.36 10.04 -6.80
C SER A 171 -10.79 10.53 -5.47
N TYR A 172 -11.50 10.31 -4.35
CA TYR A 172 -11.12 10.86 -3.05
C TYR A 172 -9.72 10.42 -2.64
N SER A 173 -9.50 9.11 -2.50
CA SER A 173 -8.18 8.56 -2.16
C SER A 173 -7.21 8.65 -3.34
N ALA A 174 -7.72 8.57 -4.58
CA ALA A 174 -6.89 8.54 -5.79
C ALA A 174 -6.15 9.86 -6.06
N THR A 175 -6.84 10.99 -5.91
CA THR A 175 -6.25 12.33 -6.09
C THR A 175 -5.19 12.60 -5.02
N LYS A 176 -5.46 12.18 -3.78
CA LYS A 176 -4.50 12.27 -2.68
C LYS A 176 -3.29 11.38 -2.95
N ALA A 177 -3.50 10.15 -3.38
CA ALA A 177 -2.43 9.18 -3.63
C ALA A 177 -1.42 9.68 -4.68
N LEU A 178 -1.88 10.20 -5.82
CA LEU A 178 -0.98 10.72 -6.86
C LEU A 178 -0.19 11.95 -6.40
N LYS A 179 -0.82 12.86 -5.66
CA LYS A 179 -0.13 14.01 -5.05
C LYS A 179 0.96 13.56 -4.07
N ILE A 180 0.65 12.55 -3.24
CA ILE A 180 1.63 11.99 -2.31
C ILE A 180 2.81 11.39 -3.08
N VAL A 181 2.59 10.62 -4.16
CA VAL A 181 3.71 10.04 -4.92
C VAL A 181 4.69 11.13 -5.38
N ALA A 182 4.19 12.28 -5.84
CA ALA A 182 5.04 13.40 -6.25
C ALA A 182 5.88 13.96 -5.08
N THR A 183 5.36 13.98 -3.84
CA THR A 183 6.14 14.44 -2.67
C THR A 183 7.19 13.43 -2.18
N LEU A 184 7.19 12.20 -2.73
CA LEU A 184 8.12 11.13 -2.32
C LEU A 184 9.35 11.02 -3.24
N GLU A 185 9.47 11.87 -4.26
CA GLU A 185 10.57 11.81 -5.23
C GLU A 185 11.94 11.99 -4.57
N ASP A 186 12.03 12.90 -3.60
CA ASP A 186 13.26 13.23 -2.89
C ASP A 186 13.55 12.33 -1.68
N ILE A 187 12.69 11.34 -1.41
CA ILE A 187 12.83 10.46 -0.26
C ILE A 187 13.44 9.14 -0.72
N THR A 188 14.57 8.78 -0.13
CA THR A 188 15.24 7.51 -0.41
C THR A 188 14.63 6.35 0.37
N ASN A 189 14.94 5.11 -0.02
CA ASN A 189 14.57 3.95 0.78
C ASN A 189 15.24 4.03 2.16
N GLU A 190 16.49 4.49 2.23
CA GLU A 190 17.27 4.63 3.45
C GLU A 190 16.64 5.65 4.41
N ASP A 191 16.14 6.78 3.90
CA ASP A 191 15.44 7.79 4.70
C ASP A 191 14.16 7.21 5.32
N PHE A 192 13.37 6.51 4.51
CA PHE A 192 12.16 5.85 5.00
C PHE A 192 12.49 4.76 6.01
N ASP A 193 13.52 3.94 5.75
CA ASP A 193 13.93 2.86 6.63
C ASP A 193 14.37 3.36 8.00
N LYS A 194 15.15 4.44 8.00
CA LYS A 194 15.53 5.12 9.23
C LYS A 194 14.30 5.60 10.01
N SER A 195 13.31 6.17 9.32
CA SER A 195 12.13 6.76 9.96
C SER A 195 11.31 5.77 10.80
N TRP A 196 11.10 4.54 10.31
CA TRP A 196 10.35 3.54 11.07
C TRP A 196 11.22 2.79 12.07
N ARG A 197 12.51 2.56 11.77
CA ARG A 197 13.45 1.91 12.70
C ARG A 197 13.73 2.73 13.94
N ASP A 198 13.76 4.06 13.81
CA ASP A 198 13.94 4.95 14.96
C ASP A 198 12.74 4.92 15.92
N LEU A 199 11.54 4.54 15.44
CA LEU A 199 10.36 4.32 16.29
C LEU A 199 10.48 3.03 17.10
N CYS A 200 11.13 1.99 16.56
CA CYS A 200 11.32 0.69 17.24
C CYS A 200 12.38 0.70 18.34
N LYS A 201 13.16 1.79 18.49
CA LYS A 201 14.22 1.91 19.50
C LYS A 201 13.73 2.49 20.83
N ASN A 202 12.46 2.91 20.89
CA ASN A 202 11.80 3.41 22.09
C ASN A 202 10.92 2.32 22.72
#